data_AF-A0A9P3BH03-F1
#
_entry.id   AF-A0A9P3BH03-F1
#
_cell.length_a   1.000
_cell.length_b   1.000
_cell.length_c   1.000
_cell.angle_alpha   90.00
_cell.angle_beta   90.00
_cell.angle_gamma   90.00
#
_symmetry.space_group_name_H-M   'P 1'
#
loop_
_entity.id
_entity.type
_entity.pdbx_description
1 polymer ?
#
loop_
_entity_poly.entity_id
_entity_poly.type
_entity_poly.pdbx_seq_one_letter_code
_entity_poly.pdbx_strand_id
1 'polypeptide(L)'
;MIEEESRPGLSAVPGDATDEVWANWLKDNYASNFHAIGTAAMMPRSLGRVVNNRLQVYGTAMFALSMRLFIRFSFADTRWLTFTLLKSARRI
;
A
#
# COMPACT_ATOMS: atom_id res chain seq x y z
N MET A 1 21.42 25.16 20.61
CA MET A 1 22.35 24.40 19.75
C MET A 1 21.46 23.62 18.79
N ILE A 2 21.57 23.85 17.48
CA ILE A 2 20.81 23.07 16.50
C ILE A 2 21.48 21.71 16.47
N GLU A 3 20.75 20.63 16.72
CA GLU A 3 21.34 19.29 16.70
C GLU A 3 21.79 18.93 15.28
N GLU A 4 22.96 18.31 15.19
CA GLU A 4 23.50 17.74 13.95
C GLU A 4 22.57 16.63 13.46
N GLU A 5 22.38 16.54 12.15
CA GLU A 5 21.48 15.58 11.53
C GLU A 5 21.88 14.14 11.92
N SER A 6 20.97 13.42 12.57
CA SER A 6 21.30 12.19 13.31
C SER A 6 21.00 10.89 12.56
N ARG A 7 20.21 10.94 11.49
CA ARG A 7 19.88 9.78 10.66
C ARG A 7 19.35 10.22 9.29
N PRO A 8 20.04 9.89 8.18
CA PRO A 8 21.21 9.00 8.02
C PRO A 8 22.53 9.48 8.62
N GLY A 9 22.68 10.78 8.91
CA GLY A 9 23.95 11.42 9.25
C GLY A 9 24.69 11.91 8.01
N LEU A 10 25.34 13.09 8.12
CA LEU A 10 26.05 13.74 7.01
C LEU A 10 27.23 12.92 6.45
N SER A 11 27.74 11.97 7.24
CA SER A 11 28.78 11.02 6.81
C SER A 11 28.22 9.92 5.90
N ALA A 12 26.95 9.54 6.08
CA ALA A 12 26.27 8.56 5.25
C ALA A 12 25.62 9.21 4.03
N VAL A 13 25.06 10.41 4.19
CA VAL A 13 24.50 11.21 3.09
C VAL A 13 24.89 12.69 3.28
N PRO A 14 25.82 13.23 2.46
CA PRO A 14 26.22 14.63 2.53
C PRO A 14 25.07 15.63 2.38
N GLY A 15 25.23 16.84 2.90
CA GLY A 15 24.18 17.87 2.90
C GLY A 15 23.77 18.35 1.50
N ASP A 16 24.64 18.18 0.51
CA ASP A 16 24.44 18.49 -0.91
C ASP A 16 24.38 17.22 -1.78
N ALA A 17 24.09 16.06 -1.17
CA ALA A 17 24.03 14.78 -1.86
C ALA A 17 23.00 14.77 -3.00
N THR A 18 23.33 14.05 -4.07
CA THR A 18 22.43 13.86 -5.22
C THR A 18 21.32 12.86 -4.91
N ASP A 19 20.27 12.86 -5.75
CA ASP A 19 19.16 11.90 -5.65
C ASP A 19 19.64 10.44 -5.73
N GLU A 20 20.72 10.16 -6.46
CA GLU A 20 21.29 8.81 -6.58
C GLU A 20 21.90 8.34 -5.25
N VAL A 21 22.57 9.22 -4.52
CA VAL A 21 23.14 8.92 -3.19
C VAL A 21 22.01 8.58 -2.21
N TRP A 22 20.96 9.40 -2.20
CA TRP A 22 19.75 9.14 -1.41
C TRP A 22 19.07 7.83 -1.81
N ALA A 23 18.90 7.57 -3.10
CA ALA A 23 18.25 6.36 -3.59
C ALA A 23 19.01 5.09 -3.19
N ASN A 24 20.35 5.12 -3.19
CA ASN A 24 21.16 4.00 -2.74
C ASN A 24 21.02 3.76 -1.24
N TRP A 25 21.16 4.81 -0.43
CA TRP A 25 20.98 4.68 1.02
C TRP A 25 19.57 4.16 1.38
N LEU A 26 18.54 4.66 0.71
CA LEU A 26 17.16 4.21 0.91
C LEU A 26 16.98 2.73 0.56
N LYS A 27 17.57 2.23 -0.53
CA LYS A 27 17.46 0.81 -0.91
C LYS A 27 18.05 -0.13 0.13
N ASP A 28 19.09 0.30 0.83
CA ASP A 28 19.74 -0.51 1.87
C ASP A 28 19.03 -0.42 3.22
N ASN A 29 18.28 0.66 3.47
CA ASN A 29 17.71 0.98 4.78
C ASN A 29 16.18 0.99 4.83
N TYR A 30 15.48 0.88 3.70
CA TYR A 30 14.02 0.85 3.69
C TYR A 30 13.48 -0.44 4.31
N ALA A 31 12.33 -0.32 4.96
CA ALA A 31 11.52 -1.44 5.36
C ALA A 31 10.17 -1.37 4.64
N SER A 32 9.52 -2.53 4.50
CA SER A 32 8.13 -2.55 4.06
C SER A 32 7.28 -1.70 4.99
N ASN A 33 6.44 -0.84 4.42
CA ASN A 33 5.43 -0.12 5.20
C ASN A 33 4.24 -1.02 5.60
N PHE A 34 4.33 -2.33 5.37
CA PHE A 34 3.31 -3.34 5.74
C PHE A 34 1.88 -3.04 5.24
N HIS A 35 1.77 -2.27 4.16
CA HIS A 35 0.51 -1.88 3.50
C HIS A 35 0.31 -2.64 2.18
N ALA A 36 0.52 -3.95 2.18
CA ALA A 36 0.30 -4.78 1.00
C ALA A 36 -1.19 -4.80 0.63
N ILE A 37 -1.49 -4.48 -0.63
CA ILE A 37 -2.84 -4.39 -1.21
C ILE A 37 -2.84 -4.92 -2.65
N GLY A 38 -4.03 -5.20 -3.20
CA GLY A 38 -4.23 -5.35 -4.65
C GLY A 38 -4.03 -6.76 -5.23
N THR A 39 -3.63 -7.75 -4.43
CA THR A 39 -3.47 -9.16 -4.87
C THR A 39 -4.80 -9.81 -5.30
N ALA A 40 -5.94 -9.19 -5.02
CA ALA A 40 -7.25 -9.55 -5.59
C ALA A 40 -8.06 -8.30 -5.99
N ALA A 41 -7.43 -7.28 -6.57
CA ALA A 41 -8.07 -5.98 -6.78
C ALA A 41 -9.47 -6.04 -7.44
N MET A 42 -10.37 -5.16 -6.96
CA MET A 42 -11.74 -5.00 -7.46
C MET A 42 -11.77 -4.21 -8.77
N MET A 43 -11.91 -4.91 -9.90
CA MET A 43 -11.82 -4.34 -11.25
C MET A 43 -12.52 -5.23 -12.30
N PRO A 44 -12.77 -4.71 -13.52
CA PRO A 44 -13.29 -5.52 -14.62
C PRO A 44 -12.45 -6.77 -14.88
N ARG A 45 -13.12 -7.89 -15.17
CA ARG A 45 -12.46 -9.17 -15.46
C ARG A 45 -11.50 -9.09 -16.65
N SER A 46 -11.82 -8.26 -17.65
CA SER A 46 -10.99 -8.02 -18.84
C SER A 46 -9.60 -7.44 -18.52
N LEU A 47 -9.42 -6.85 -17.33
CA LEU A 47 -8.13 -6.32 -16.88
C LEU A 47 -7.33 -7.35 -16.03
N GLY A 48 -7.73 -8.63 -16.07
CA GLY A 48 -7.02 -9.72 -15.39
C GLY A 48 -7.19 -9.67 -13.87
N ARG A 49 -8.42 -9.49 -13.38
CA ARG A 49 -8.71 -9.25 -11.96
C ARG A 49 -9.74 -10.20 -11.39
N VAL A 50 -9.75 -10.29 -10.06
CA VAL A 50 -10.27 -11.45 -9.31
C VAL A 50 -11.69 -11.23 -8.80
N VAL A 51 -12.04 -9.99 -8.39
CA VAL A 51 -13.36 -9.67 -7.82
C VAL A 51 -14.08 -8.54 -8.55
N ASN A 52 -15.41 -8.63 -8.59
CA ASN A 52 -16.30 -7.60 -9.13
C ASN A 52 -16.59 -6.48 -8.12
N ASN A 53 -17.37 -5.46 -8.53
CA ASN A 53 -17.75 -4.32 -7.69
C ASN A 53 -18.64 -4.67 -6.47
N ARG A 54 -19.03 -5.93 -6.32
CA ARG A 54 -19.77 -6.49 -5.18
C ARG A 54 -18.90 -7.39 -4.31
N LEU A 55 -17.57 -7.36 -4.49
CA LEU A 55 -16.59 -8.18 -3.76
C LEU A 55 -16.77 -9.70 -3.97
N GLN A 56 -17.40 -10.09 -5.08
CA GLN A 56 -17.58 -11.49 -5.45
C GLN A 56 -16.43 -11.93 -6.34
N VAL A 57 -15.88 -13.11 -6.06
CA VAL A 57 -14.86 -13.70 -6.93
C VAL A 57 -15.51 -14.15 -8.24
N TYR A 58 -14.98 -13.69 -9.37
CA TYR A 58 -15.49 -14.08 -10.67
C TYR A 58 -15.49 -15.61 -10.84
N GLY A 59 -16.61 -16.17 -11.28
CA GLY A 59 -16.75 -17.61 -11.50
C GLY A 59 -17.07 -18.44 -10.24
N THR A 60 -17.38 -17.78 -9.11
CA THR A 60 -17.82 -18.47 -7.88
C THR A 60 -19.06 -17.79 -7.30
N ALA A 61 -19.77 -18.48 -6.42
CA ALA A 61 -20.82 -17.89 -5.58
C ALA A 61 -20.27 -17.29 -4.27
N MET A 62 -18.93 -17.26 -4.09
CA MET A 62 -18.28 -16.90 -2.82
C MET A 62 -17.90 -15.41 -2.80
N PHE A 63 -18.16 -14.77 -1.66
CA PHE A 63 -17.64 -13.42 -1.37
C PHE A 63 -16.21 -13.51 -0.85
N ALA A 64 -15.36 -12.60 -1.31
CA ALA A 64 -13.99 -12.55 -0.86
C ALA A 64 -13.91 -11.77 0.47
N LEU A 65 -13.40 -12.42 1.53
CA LEU A 65 -13.55 -11.95 2.92
C LEU A 65 -12.51 -10.90 3.37
N SER A 66 -11.42 -10.68 2.62
CA SER A 66 -10.32 -9.78 3.03
C SER A 66 -10.27 -8.49 2.22
N MET A 67 -10.75 -7.40 2.81
CA MET A 67 -10.92 -6.13 2.09
C MET A 67 -9.61 -5.42 1.70
N ARG A 68 -8.51 -5.64 2.44
CA ARG A 68 -7.19 -5.09 2.07
C ARG A 68 -6.70 -5.61 0.73
N LEU A 69 -7.10 -6.84 0.37
CA LEU A 69 -6.76 -7.49 -0.89
C LEU A 69 -7.34 -6.76 -2.12
N PHE A 70 -8.43 -6.01 -1.93
CA PHE A 70 -9.23 -5.44 -3.03
C PHE A 70 -8.90 -3.99 -3.35
N ILE A 71 -8.14 -3.30 -2.49
CA ILE A 71 -7.79 -1.88 -2.66
C ILE A 71 -6.85 -1.74 -3.86
N ARG A 72 -7.24 -0.89 -4.82
CA ARG A 72 -6.51 -0.65 -6.08
C ARG A 72 -5.33 0.30 -5.93
N PHE A 73 -5.39 1.23 -4.97
CA PHE A 73 -4.40 2.28 -4.77
C PHE A 73 -4.04 2.43 -3.30
N SER A 74 -2.76 2.67 -3.02
CA SER A 74 -2.30 2.91 -1.66
C SER A 74 -2.75 4.29 -1.20
N PHE A 75 -3.22 4.38 0.04
CA PHE A 75 -3.60 5.63 0.71
C PHE A 75 -2.91 5.71 2.08
N ALA A 76 -2.79 6.92 2.62
CA ALA A 76 -2.00 7.24 3.81
C ALA A 76 -2.28 6.34 5.04
N ASP A 77 -3.55 5.98 5.29
CA ASP A 77 -3.91 4.99 6.32
C ASP A 77 -4.87 3.92 5.77
N THR A 78 -4.35 2.71 5.58
CA THR A 78 -5.13 1.57 5.08
C THR A 78 -6.15 1.06 6.11
N ARG A 79 -6.01 1.37 7.40
CA ARG A 79 -6.93 0.91 8.46
C ARG A 79 -8.28 1.62 8.35
N TRP A 80 -8.27 2.95 8.19
CA TRP A 80 -9.52 3.72 8.03
C TRP A 80 -10.31 3.29 6.79
N LEU A 81 -9.64 3.06 5.66
CA LEU A 81 -10.30 2.61 4.45
C LEU A 81 -10.93 1.22 4.62
N THR A 82 -10.25 0.29 5.31
CA THR A 82 -10.81 -1.04 5.58
C THR A 82 -12.08 -0.98 6.42
N PHE A 83 -12.13 -0.12 7.44
CA PHE A 83 -13.33 0.04 8.28
C PHE A 83 -14.52 0.62 7.49
N THR A 84 -14.27 1.64 6.66
CA THR A 84 -15.34 2.28 5.86
C THR A 84 -15.89 1.32 4.81
N LEU A 85 -15.01 0.62 4.09
CA LEU A 85 -15.44 -0.37 3.09
C LEU A 85 -16.18 -1.55 3.74
N LEU A 86 -15.76 -2.02 4.92
CA LEU A 86 -16.45 -3.11 5.63
C LEU A 86 -17.85 -2.70 6.07
N LYS A 87 -18.01 -1.46 6.54
CA LYS A 87 -19.32 -0.90 6.85
C LYS A 87 -20.21 -0.79 5.61
N SER A 88 -19.65 -0.49 4.45
CA SER A 88 -20.39 -0.45 3.18
C SER A 88 -20.77 -1.85 2.68
N ALA A 89 -19.85 -2.82 2.76
CA ALA A 89 -20.07 -4.19 2.30
C ALA A 89 -21.13 -4.94 3.13
N ARG A 90 -21.30 -4.57 4.42
CA ARG A 90 -22.34 -5.12 5.30
C ARG A 90 -23.72 -4.49 5.10
N ARG A 91 -23.84 -3.46 4.25
CA ARG A 91 -25.12 -2.80 3.93
C ARG A 91 -25.72 -3.27 2.60
N ILE A 92 -25.07 -4.22 1.93
CA ILE A 92 -25.48 -4.85 0.67
C ILE A 92 -25.86 -6.30 0.96
#